data_AF-A0A3E1QCI9-F1
#
_entry.id   AF-A0A3E1QCI9-F1
#
_cell.length_a   1.000
_cell.length_b   1.000
_cell.length_c   1.000
_cell.angle_alpha   90.00
_cell.angle_beta   90.00
_cell.angle_gamma   90.00
#
_symmetry.space_group_name_H-M   'P 1'
#
loop_
_entity.id
_entity.type
_entity.pdbx_description
1 polymer ?
#
loop_
_entity_poly.entity_id
_entity_poly.type
_entity_poly.pdbx_seq_one_letter_code
_entity_poly.pdbx_strand_id
1 'polypeptide(L)'
;MTEVARFYILSHIFIALIGGVLLLAIWYHIRKQFKYILEEDESEKRVDKALLYLSFAMFVWVVSGVWSYAGMVFSFIDTQGYQLGVNLLSIVNNMFLLLALFYFYYAPQFIYHNKRNIKKIIGLIVATAAITFILPQLLGNSNTIQNIKISSIPDLLLSAFLCYLLGVSFYRTFAYRGLKLIGIIAVLVIVLTFTSQVSEAFLTFGNDFSNNFIKIIAKTSLIAVFLVLATIWVIRLASMPKPNEMAISFLDWSLVKINIPTKGIVDQVIDFGSKTTQYKNLLKFAIRRKYAEGVSQSILVNLGGEITNQTYVTRIIENINDILQLEGNEKLDRRDLFIFIGESRYRLRIIPENITIDKALLEEFSETPENKEYKAICN
;
A
#
# COMPACT_ATOMS: atom_id res chain seq x y z
N MET A 1 13.39 15.24 -38.41
CA MET A 1 13.35 15.31 -36.93
C MET A 1 12.46 16.49 -36.57
N THR A 2 11.31 16.30 -35.96
CA THR A 2 10.51 17.43 -35.46
C THR A 2 11.06 17.81 -34.09
N GLU A 3 11.31 19.10 -33.85
CA GLU A 3 11.81 19.59 -32.55
C GLU A 3 10.92 19.12 -31.39
N VAL A 4 9.61 18.99 -31.66
CA VAL A 4 8.59 18.47 -30.77
C VAL A 4 8.90 17.06 -30.26
N ALA A 5 9.34 16.14 -31.12
CA ALA A 5 9.62 14.75 -30.72
C ALA A 5 10.87 14.65 -29.82
N ARG A 6 11.92 15.42 -30.13
CA ARG A 6 13.14 15.52 -29.29
C ARG A 6 12.80 16.13 -27.92
N PHE A 7 12.03 17.20 -27.91
CA PHE A 7 11.57 17.83 -26.66
C PHE A 7 10.78 16.84 -25.81
N TYR A 8 9.85 16.09 -26.41
CA TYR A 8 9.05 15.09 -25.70
C TYR A 8 9.92 14.02 -25.05
N ILE A 9 10.82 13.39 -25.82
CA ILE A 9 11.64 12.28 -25.31
C ILE A 9 12.58 12.75 -24.20
N LEU A 10 13.25 13.88 -24.38
CA LEU A 10 14.15 14.43 -23.36
C LEU A 10 13.40 14.80 -22.09
N SER A 11 12.25 15.49 -22.22
CA SER A 11 11.40 15.83 -21.08
C SER A 11 10.93 14.59 -20.33
N HIS A 12 10.47 13.56 -21.06
CA HIS A 12 10.05 12.28 -20.51
C HIS A 12 11.17 11.59 -19.71
N ILE A 13 12.40 11.55 -20.25
CA ILE A 13 13.57 10.99 -19.57
C ILE A 13 13.84 11.73 -18.26
N PHE A 14 13.95 13.06 -18.30
CA PHE A 14 14.31 13.86 -17.13
C PHE A 14 13.23 13.82 -16.04
N ILE A 15 11.95 13.94 -16.41
CA ILE A 15 10.84 13.90 -15.46
C ILE A 15 10.78 12.53 -14.77
N ALA A 16 10.88 11.44 -15.54
CA ALA A 16 10.87 10.09 -14.98
C ALA A 16 12.11 9.82 -14.10
N LEU A 17 13.28 10.35 -14.47
CA LEU A 17 14.51 10.19 -13.70
C LEU A 17 14.40 10.90 -12.34
N ILE A 18 13.98 12.16 -12.34
CA ILE A 18 13.78 12.93 -11.11
C ILE A 18 12.74 12.24 -10.22
N GLY A 19 11.60 11.85 -10.78
CA GLY A 19 10.56 11.12 -10.05
C GLY A 19 11.06 9.80 -9.45
N GLY A 20 11.79 9.00 -10.23
CA GLY A 20 12.36 7.73 -9.79
C GLY A 20 13.38 7.90 -8.66
N VAL A 21 14.28 8.87 -8.77
CA VAL A 21 15.29 9.17 -7.74
C VAL A 21 14.64 9.70 -6.46
N LEU A 22 13.65 10.60 -6.56
CA LEU A 22 12.94 11.12 -5.39
C LEU A 22 12.21 10.00 -4.63
N LEU A 23 11.47 9.14 -5.33
CA LEU A 23 10.80 7.99 -4.70
C LEU A 23 11.80 7.03 -4.05
N LEU A 24 12.95 6.78 -4.70
CA LEU A 24 14.01 5.94 -4.14
C LEU A 24 14.66 6.57 -2.90
N ALA A 25 14.86 7.89 -2.92
CA ALA A 25 15.42 8.63 -1.78
C ALA A 25 14.48 8.58 -0.58
N ILE A 26 13.16 8.76 -0.80
CA ILE A 26 12.14 8.61 0.25
C ILE A 26 12.15 7.18 0.78
N TRP A 27 12.22 6.17 -0.10
CA TRP A 27 12.33 4.76 0.31
C TRP A 27 13.55 4.51 1.19
N TYR A 28 14.73 4.98 0.78
CA TYR A 28 15.96 4.83 1.55
C TYR A 28 15.84 5.51 2.92
N HIS A 29 15.26 6.72 2.97
CA HIS A 29 15.04 7.45 4.20
C HIS A 29 14.09 6.70 5.15
N ILE A 30 12.94 6.22 4.64
CA ILE A 30 11.98 5.42 5.42
C ILE A 30 12.67 4.19 6.02
N ARG A 31 13.43 3.45 5.21
CA ARG A 31 14.12 2.24 5.64
C ARG A 31 15.17 2.51 6.71
N LYS A 32 15.89 3.63 6.61
CA LYS A 32 16.91 4.02 7.58
C LYS A 32 16.28 4.50 8.90
N GLN A 33 15.26 5.34 8.84
CA GLN A 33 14.66 5.97 10.02
C GLN A 33 13.68 5.05 10.76
N PHE A 34 12.87 4.29 10.04
CA PHE A 34 11.80 3.47 10.62
C PHE A 34 12.12 1.98 10.63
N LYS A 35 13.40 1.60 10.55
CA LYS A 35 13.86 0.20 10.49
C LYS A 35 13.19 -0.68 11.56
N TYR A 36 13.19 -0.22 12.80
CA TYR A 36 12.58 -0.92 13.93
C TYR A 36 11.08 -1.18 13.72
N ILE A 37 10.32 -0.17 13.31
CA ILE A 37 8.87 -0.29 13.07
C ILE A 37 8.59 -1.25 11.90
N LEU A 38 9.42 -1.20 10.85
CA LEU A 38 9.30 -2.05 9.67
C LEU A 38 9.67 -3.51 9.94
N GLU A 39 10.54 -3.77 10.92
CA GLU A 39 10.93 -5.12 11.34
C GLU A 39 9.93 -5.74 12.31
N GLU A 40 9.23 -4.92 13.10
CA GLU A 40 8.19 -5.39 14.04
C GLU A 40 6.86 -5.78 13.37
N ASP A 41 6.48 -5.11 12.27
CA ASP A 41 5.19 -5.32 11.61
C ASP A 41 5.36 -5.70 10.13
N GLU A 42 5.00 -6.95 9.78
CA GLU A 42 5.01 -7.44 8.39
C GLU A 42 4.19 -6.56 7.44
N SER A 43 3.17 -5.86 7.95
CA SER A 43 2.30 -5.01 7.17
C SER A 43 2.95 -3.69 6.78
N GLU A 44 3.88 -3.16 7.57
CA GLU A 44 4.62 -1.92 7.26
C GLU A 44 5.80 -2.19 6.33
N LYS A 45 6.41 -3.40 6.42
CA LYS A 45 7.35 -3.91 5.40
C LYS A 45 6.75 -3.93 3.98
N ARG A 46 5.42 -3.86 3.84
CA ARG A 46 4.73 -3.76 2.55
C ARG A 46 4.88 -2.38 1.94
N VAL A 47 4.69 -1.34 2.73
CA VAL A 47 4.80 0.07 2.29
C VAL A 47 6.18 0.32 1.67
N ASP A 48 7.22 -0.17 2.33
CA ASP A 48 8.60 -0.14 1.86
C ASP A 48 8.75 -0.76 0.46
N LYS A 49 8.26 -1.99 0.28
CA LYS A 49 8.31 -2.70 -1.01
C LYS A 49 7.49 -2.00 -2.10
N ALA A 50 6.32 -1.46 -1.76
CA ALA A 50 5.47 -0.75 -2.69
C ALA A 50 6.20 0.44 -3.32
N LEU A 51 6.83 1.26 -2.48
CA LEU A 51 7.56 2.45 -2.89
C LEU A 51 8.77 2.11 -3.78
N LEU A 52 9.47 1.03 -3.45
CA LEU A 52 10.57 0.51 -4.27
C LEU A 52 10.10 0.13 -5.67
N TYR A 53 8.99 -0.61 -5.79
CA TYR A 53 8.45 -0.99 -7.10
C TYR A 53 7.93 0.21 -7.91
N LEU A 54 7.33 1.22 -7.26
CA LEU A 54 6.95 2.47 -7.94
C LEU A 54 8.19 3.19 -8.49
N SER A 55 9.28 3.27 -7.70
CA SER A 55 10.53 3.86 -8.16
C SER A 55 11.11 3.09 -9.37
N PHE A 56 11.13 1.75 -9.32
CA PHE A 56 11.57 0.94 -10.47
C PHE A 56 10.69 1.12 -11.70
N ALA A 57 9.37 1.28 -11.56
CA ALA A 57 8.51 1.62 -12.69
C ALA A 57 8.97 2.93 -13.37
N MET A 58 9.34 3.96 -12.60
CA MET A 58 9.86 5.21 -13.14
C MET A 58 11.21 5.03 -13.84
N PHE A 59 12.10 4.20 -13.31
CA PHE A 59 13.36 3.89 -13.99
C PHE A 59 13.14 3.13 -15.31
N VAL A 60 12.13 2.27 -15.41
CA VAL A 60 11.77 1.64 -16.70
C VAL A 60 11.31 2.69 -17.71
N TRP A 61 10.59 3.73 -17.28
CA TRP A 61 10.28 4.86 -18.15
C TRP A 61 11.52 5.61 -18.62
N VAL A 62 12.54 5.79 -17.77
CA VAL A 62 13.83 6.37 -18.18
C VAL A 62 14.47 5.51 -19.28
N VAL A 63 14.57 4.20 -19.05
CA VAL A 63 15.16 3.25 -20.03
C VAL A 63 14.37 3.27 -21.33
N SER A 64 13.04 3.31 -21.26
CA SER A 64 12.15 3.45 -22.42
C SER A 64 12.41 4.75 -23.20
N GLY A 65 12.59 5.87 -22.50
CA GLY A 65 12.94 7.14 -23.13
C GLY A 65 14.30 7.10 -23.82
N VAL A 66 15.31 6.53 -23.16
CA VAL A 66 16.66 6.35 -23.74
C VAL A 66 16.61 5.43 -24.96
N TRP A 67 15.82 4.36 -24.92
CA TRP A 67 15.60 3.47 -26.06
C TRP A 67 14.95 4.20 -27.24
N SER A 68 13.92 5.02 -26.99
CA SER A 68 13.31 5.88 -27.99
C SER A 68 14.28 6.89 -28.59
N TYR A 69 15.11 7.52 -27.75
CA TYR A 69 16.14 8.46 -28.19
C TYR A 69 17.19 7.77 -29.07
N ALA A 70 17.70 6.61 -28.66
CA ALA A 70 18.66 5.82 -29.42
C ALA A 70 18.07 5.36 -30.76
N GLY A 71 16.83 4.87 -30.77
CA GLY A 71 16.09 4.50 -31.98
C GLY A 71 16.04 5.63 -33.00
N MET A 72 15.83 6.86 -32.53
CA MET A 72 15.81 8.06 -33.38
C MET A 72 17.19 8.46 -33.88
N VAL A 73 18.21 8.51 -33.01
CA VAL A 73 19.57 8.95 -33.37
C VAL A 73 20.24 7.99 -34.35
N PHE A 74 20.07 6.69 -34.14
CA PHE A 74 20.62 5.65 -35.00
C PHE A 74 19.66 5.20 -36.10
N SER A 75 18.52 5.89 -36.27
CA SER A 75 17.54 5.69 -37.34
C SER A 75 17.03 4.25 -37.51
N PHE A 76 16.82 3.52 -36.40
CA PHE A 76 16.28 2.14 -36.42
C PHE A 76 14.84 2.04 -35.89
N ILE A 77 14.11 3.16 -35.79
CA ILE A 77 12.71 3.22 -35.28
C ILE A 77 11.78 2.23 -36.01
N ASP A 78 11.97 2.09 -37.33
CA ASP A 78 11.11 1.25 -38.17
C ASP A 78 11.49 -0.24 -38.11
N THR A 79 12.57 -0.58 -37.40
CA THR A 79 12.99 -1.97 -37.25
C THR A 79 12.08 -2.71 -36.28
N GLN A 80 11.90 -4.00 -36.54
CA GLN A 80 11.21 -4.89 -35.60
C GLN A 80 11.89 -4.87 -34.22
N GLY A 81 13.22 -4.78 -34.16
CA GLY A 81 13.97 -4.69 -32.91
C GLY A 81 13.59 -3.48 -32.05
N TYR A 82 13.35 -2.32 -32.65
CA TYR A 82 12.87 -1.14 -31.92
C TYR A 82 11.50 -1.37 -31.29
N GLN A 83 10.54 -1.86 -32.08
CA GLN A 83 9.17 -2.16 -31.64
C GLN A 83 9.16 -3.21 -30.51
N LEU A 84 10.03 -4.22 -30.60
CA LEU A 84 10.21 -5.22 -29.55
C LEU A 84 10.68 -4.59 -28.24
N GLY A 85 11.69 -3.71 -28.29
CA GLY A 85 12.20 -3.03 -27.10
C GLY A 85 11.14 -2.15 -26.42
N VAL A 86 10.36 -1.40 -27.21
CA VAL A 86 9.26 -0.55 -26.69
C VAL A 86 8.21 -1.39 -25.96
N ASN A 87 7.74 -2.47 -26.60
CA ASN A 87 6.72 -3.35 -26.01
C ASN A 87 7.23 -4.00 -24.72
N LEU A 88 8.45 -4.57 -24.73
CA LEU A 88 9.04 -5.20 -23.55
C LEU A 88 9.16 -4.23 -22.37
N LEU A 89 9.60 -2.99 -22.62
CA LEU A 89 9.71 -1.97 -21.57
C LEU A 89 8.34 -1.54 -21.04
N SER A 90 7.31 -1.45 -21.88
CA SER A 90 5.92 -1.21 -21.45
C SER A 90 5.43 -2.31 -20.50
N ILE A 91 5.65 -3.57 -20.87
CA ILE A 91 5.27 -4.75 -20.07
C ILE A 91 5.99 -4.75 -18.72
N VAL A 92 7.31 -4.54 -18.71
CA VAL A 92 8.11 -4.52 -17.47
C VAL A 92 7.66 -3.36 -16.57
N ASN A 93 7.30 -2.22 -17.15
CA ASN A 93 6.73 -1.10 -16.40
C ASN A 93 5.37 -1.48 -15.76
N ASN A 94 4.44 -2.04 -16.54
CA ASN A 94 3.15 -2.51 -16.06
C ASN A 94 3.30 -3.58 -14.96
N MET A 95 4.29 -4.46 -15.08
CA MET A 95 4.63 -5.45 -14.05
C MET A 95 5.05 -4.77 -12.74
N PHE A 96 5.94 -3.77 -12.77
CA PHE A 96 6.34 -3.05 -11.55
C PHE A 96 5.20 -2.27 -10.91
N LEU A 97 4.35 -1.61 -11.70
CA LEU A 97 3.16 -0.91 -11.18
C LEU A 97 2.18 -1.88 -10.50
N LEU A 98 1.98 -3.07 -11.09
CA LEU A 98 1.16 -4.09 -10.46
C LEU A 98 1.80 -4.68 -9.21
N LEU A 99 3.12 -4.92 -9.24
CA LEU A 99 3.86 -5.37 -8.07
C LEU A 99 3.71 -4.37 -6.91
N ALA A 100 3.77 -3.07 -7.19
CA ALA A 100 3.50 -2.03 -6.20
C ALA A 100 2.07 -2.11 -5.64
N LEU A 101 1.07 -2.27 -6.50
CA LEU A 101 -0.34 -2.43 -6.11
C LEU A 101 -0.57 -3.59 -5.14
N PHE A 102 0.18 -4.69 -5.23
CA PHE A 102 0.05 -5.81 -4.30
C PHE A 102 0.37 -5.43 -2.86
N TYR A 103 1.16 -4.39 -2.66
CA TYR A 103 1.54 -3.92 -1.35
C TYR A 103 0.68 -2.76 -0.86
N PHE A 104 -0.28 -2.28 -1.67
CA PHE A 104 -1.22 -1.25 -1.23
C PHE A 104 -2.28 -1.83 -0.30
N TYR A 105 -2.52 -1.13 0.80
CA TYR A 105 -3.47 -1.58 1.81
C TYR A 105 -4.93 -1.56 1.32
N TYR A 106 -5.30 -0.56 0.51
CA TYR A 106 -6.65 -0.39 -0.02
C TYR A 106 -6.83 -0.90 -1.45
N ALA A 107 -5.93 -1.80 -1.91
CA ALA A 107 -6.11 -2.50 -3.17
C ALA A 107 -7.41 -3.32 -3.17
N PRO A 108 -8.02 -3.57 -4.35
CA PRO A 108 -9.20 -4.43 -4.45
C PRO A 108 -9.01 -5.79 -3.77
N GLN A 109 -10.06 -6.32 -3.13
CA GLN A 109 -9.99 -7.53 -2.29
C GLN A 109 -9.50 -8.79 -3.02
N PHE A 110 -9.66 -8.88 -4.35
CA PHE A 110 -9.14 -10.01 -5.13
C PHE A 110 -7.63 -9.97 -5.34
N ILE A 111 -7.00 -8.80 -5.16
CA ILE A 111 -5.55 -8.56 -5.20
C ILE A 111 -4.98 -8.62 -3.79
N TYR A 112 -5.68 -7.99 -2.85
CA TYR A 112 -5.29 -7.92 -1.45
C TYR A 112 -5.35 -9.31 -0.79
N HIS A 113 -4.27 -9.71 -0.12
CA HIS A 113 -4.19 -10.94 0.69
C HIS A 113 -4.29 -12.29 -0.06
N ASN A 114 -4.32 -12.32 -1.40
CA ASN A 114 -4.50 -13.57 -2.15
C ASN A 114 -3.28 -13.95 -3.01
N LYS A 115 -2.35 -14.70 -2.42
CA LYS A 115 -1.12 -15.20 -3.10
C LYS A 115 -1.42 -15.99 -4.39
N ARG A 116 -2.56 -16.67 -4.48
CA ARG A 116 -2.94 -17.47 -5.67
C ARG A 116 -3.39 -16.57 -6.82
N ASN A 117 -4.18 -15.55 -6.54
CA ASN A 117 -4.60 -14.58 -7.56
C ASN A 117 -3.41 -13.75 -8.07
N ILE A 118 -2.47 -13.42 -7.19
CA ILE A 118 -1.22 -12.73 -7.58
C ILE A 118 -0.47 -13.50 -8.67
N LYS A 119 -0.25 -14.81 -8.48
CA LYS A 119 0.40 -15.65 -9.50
C LYS A 119 -0.37 -15.68 -10.82
N LYS A 120 -1.71 -15.69 -10.77
CA LYS A 120 -2.55 -15.63 -11.97
C LYS A 120 -2.41 -14.30 -12.71
N ILE A 121 -2.37 -13.17 -12.00
CA ILE A 121 -2.25 -11.85 -12.65
C ILE A 121 -0.83 -11.67 -13.22
N ILE A 122 0.22 -12.12 -12.52
CA ILE A 122 1.58 -12.15 -13.10
C ILE A 122 1.60 -13.03 -14.35
N GLY A 123 0.97 -14.21 -14.30
CA GLY A 123 0.82 -15.09 -15.46
C GLY A 123 0.08 -14.42 -16.62
N LEU A 124 -0.97 -13.65 -16.33
CA LEU A 124 -1.69 -12.85 -17.33
C LEU A 124 -0.78 -11.81 -17.97
N ILE A 125 0.03 -11.06 -17.20
CA ILE A 125 0.99 -10.09 -17.75
C ILE A 125 1.99 -10.79 -18.67
N VAL A 126 2.58 -11.90 -18.23
CA VAL A 126 3.55 -12.65 -19.04
C VAL A 126 2.90 -13.22 -20.29
N ALA A 127 1.63 -13.66 -20.22
CA ALA A 127 0.87 -14.09 -21.37
C ALA A 127 0.58 -12.93 -22.34
N THR A 128 0.11 -11.79 -21.85
CA THR A 128 -0.09 -10.58 -22.65
C THR A 128 1.22 -10.14 -23.29
N ALA A 129 2.33 -10.21 -22.56
CA ALA A 129 3.66 -9.91 -23.06
C ALA A 129 4.07 -10.81 -24.22
N ALA A 130 3.89 -12.12 -24.06
CA ALA A 130 4.15 -13.10 -25.11
C ALA A 130 3.25 -12.87 -26.34
N ILE A 131 1.97 -12.56 -26.13
CA ILE A 131 1.03 -12.27 -27.22
C ILE A 131 1.44 -11.00 -27.97
N THR A 132 1.76 -9.91 -27.26
CA THR A 132 2.25 -8.65 -27.83
C THR A 132 3.59 -8.84 -28.57
N PHE A 133 4.41 -9.81 -28.16
CA PHE A 133 5.66 -10.19 -28.83
C PHE A 133 5.43 -11.01 -30.11
N ILE A 134 4.52 -11.99 -30.06
CA ILE A 134 4.28 -12.94 -31.15
C ILE A 134 3.40 -12.33 -32.27
N LEU A 135 2.42 -11.49 -31.91
CA LEU A 135 1.47 -10.90 -32.87
C LEU A 135 2.15 -10.14 -34.02
N PRO A 136 3.12 -9.22 -33.79
CA PRO A 136 3.82 -8.54 -34.87
C PRO A 136 4.53 -9.50 -35.84
N GLN A 137 5.07 -10.62 -35.34
CA GLN A 137 5.78 -11.60 -36.16
C GLN A 137 4.83 -12.43 -37.02
N LEU A 138 3.65 -12.77 -36.49
CA LEU A 138 2.61 -13.51 -37.21
C LEU A 138 1.87 -12.65 -38.24
N LEU A 139 1.58 -11.39 -37.90
CA LEU A 139 0.74 -10.51 -38.72
C LEU A 139 1.52 -9.80 -39.83
N GLY A 140 2.84 -9.61 -39.71
CA GLY A 140 3.67 -8.97 -40.73
C GLY A 140 3.08 -7.61 -41.19
N ASN A 141 2.83 -7.48 -42.49
CA ASN A 141 2.25 -6.26 -43.10
C ASN A 141 0.77 -6.01 -42.74
N SER A 142 0.06 -6.99 -42.18
CA SER A 142 -1.34 -6.86 -41.74
C SER A 142 -1.48 -6.37 -40.30
N ASN A 143 -0.38 -6.01 -39.64
CA ASN A 143 -0.40 -5.52 -38.26
C ASN A 143 -1.14 -4.18 -38.10
N THR A 144 -1.34 -3.44 -39.19
CA THR A 144 -2.15 -2.22 -39.25
C THR A 144 -3.35 -2.45 -40.15
N ILE A 145 -4.54 -2.57 -39.56
CA ILE A 145 -5.81 -2.62 -40.29
C ILE A 145 -6.60 -1.37 -39.92
N GLN A 146 -7.00 -0.57 -40.92
CA GLN A 146 -7.80 0.66 -40.72
C GLN A 146 -7.21 1.61 -39.66
N ASN A 147 -5.88 1.84 -39.70
CA ASN A 147 -5.14 2.69 -38.74
C ASN A 147 -5.17 2.23 -37.27
N ILE A 148 -5.58 0.98 -37.02
CA ILE A 148 -5.49 0.33 -35.71
C ILE A 148 -4.30 -0.62 -35.73
N LYS A 149 -3.42 -0.47 -34.74
CA LYS A 149 -2.26 -1.36 -34.57
C LYS A 149 -2.66 -2.55 -33.71
N ILE A 150 -2.92 -3.69 -34.35
CA ILE A 150 -3.46 -4.90 -33.71
C ILE A 150 -2.52 -5.41 -32.62
N SER A 151 -1.21 -5.34 -32.85
CA SER A 151 -0.21 -5.75 -31.86
C SER A 151 -0.26 -4.94 -30.56
N SER A 152 -0.82 -3.72 -30.56
CA SER A 152 -0.90 -2.86 -29.38
C SER A 152 -2.17 -3.10 -28.54
N ILE A 153 -3.18 -3.78 -29.08
CA ILE A 153 -4.47 -4.01 -28.40
C ILE A 153 -4.30 -4.79 -27.07
N PRO A 154 -3.52 -5.88 -27.01
CA PRO A 154 -3.34 -6.61 -25.75
C PRO A 154 -2.72 -5.75 -24.65
N ASP A 155 -1.75 -4.91 -24.99
CA ASP A 155 -1.12 -3.98 -24.03
C ASP A 155 -2.08 -2.86 -23.61
N LEU A 156 -2.93 -2.37 -24.51
CA LEU A 156 -3.99 -1.42 -24.18
C LEU A 156 -4.99 -2.02 -23.19
N LEU A 157 -5.42 -3.26 -23.39
CA LEU A 157 -6.33 -3.96 -22.47
C LEU A 157 -5.70 -4.15 -21.09
N LEU A 158 -4.42 -4.55 -21.05
CA LEU A 158 -3.68 -4.68 -19.79
C LEU A 158 -3.54 -3.32 -19.08
N SER A 159 -3.22 -2.28 -19.83
CA SER A 159 -3.12 -0.91 -19.32
C SER A 159 -4.46 -0.39 -18.82
N ALA A 160 -5.58 -0.69 -19.50
CA ALA A 160 -6.93 -0.35 -19.06
C ALA A 160 -7.25 -1.04 -17.72
N PHE A 161 -6.97 -2.33 -17.62
CA PHE A 161 -7.14 -3.10 -16.39
C PHE A 161 -6.30 -2.50 -15.25
N LEU A 162 -5.02 -2.22 -15.49
CA LEU A 162 -4.12 -1.64 -14.50
C LEU A 162 -4.55 -0.23 -14.07
N CYS A 163 -4.99 0.61 -15.01
CA CYS A 163 -5.54 1.93 -14.72
C CYS A 163 -6.77 1.83 -13.82
N TYR A 164 -7.70 0.92 -14.11
CA TYR A 164 -8.86 0.69 -13.24
C TYR A 164 -8.43 0.32 -11.82
N LEU A 165 -7.48 -0.60 -11.67
CA LEU A 165 -6.98 -1.01 -10.35
C LEU A 165 -6.30 0.14 -9.60
N LEU A 166 -5.43 0.90 -10.28
CA LEU A 166 -4.75 2.06 -9.70
C LEU A 166 -5.76 3.14 -9.29
N GLY A 167 -6.74 3.45 -10.14
CA GLY A 167 -7.78 4.44 -9.87
C GLY A 167 -8.58 4.09 -8.62
N VAL A 168 -9.07 2.85 -8.51
CA VAL A 168 -9.80 2.40 -7.31
C VAL A 168 -8.90 2.43 -6.07
N SER A 169 -7.66 1.96 -6.20
CA SER A 169 -6.72 1.85 -5.07
C SER A 169 -6.30 3.23 -4.54
N PHE A 170 -5.95 4.16 -5.44
CA PHE A 170 -5.59 5.53 -5.06
C PHE A 170 -6.77 6.27 -4.46
N TYR A 171 -7.94 6.23 -5.11
CA TYR A 171 -9.13 6.89 -4.59
C TYR A 171 -9.44 6.43 -3.16
N ARG A 172 -9.50 5.11 -2.94
CA ARG A 172 -9.72 4.55 -1.59
C ARG A 172 -8.63 4.96 -0.62
N THR A 173 -7.37 4.89 -1.02
CA THR A 173 -6.24 5.25 -0.15
C THR A 173 -6.31 6.70 0.31
N PHE A 174 -6.57 7.64 -0.59
CA PHE A 174 -6.66 9.05 -0.23
C PHE A 174 -7.97 9.37 0.50
N ALA A 175 -9.11 8.84 0.05
CA ALA A 175 -10.42 9.11 0.66
C ALA A 175 -10.52 8.59 2.10
N TYR A 176 -10.05 7.37 2.37
CA TYR A 176 -10.06 6.80 3.73
C TYR A 176 -9.07 7.49 4.67
N ARG A 177 -8.11 8.25 4.14
CA ARG A 177 -7.16 9.05 4.91
C ARG A 177 -7.55 10.52 5.00
N GLY A 178 -8.81 10.86 4.70
CA GLY A 178 -9.33 12.22 4.78
C GLY A 178 -8.96 13.14 3.61
N LEU A 179 -8.21 12.67 2.62
CA LEU A 179 -7.70 13.44 1.49
C LEU A 179 -8.55 13.25 0.23
N LYS A 180 -9.88 13.43 0.35
CA LYS A 180 -10.84 13.17 -0.75
C LYS A 180 -10.51 13.92 -2.04
N LEU A 181 -10.10 15.19 -1.95
CA LEU A 181 -9.73 16.01 -3.10
C LEU A 181 -8.58 15.37 -3.89
N ILE A 182 -7.53 14.92 -3.19
CA ILE A 182 -6.39 14.24 -3.80
C ILE A 182 -6.83 12.92 -4.43
N GLY A 183 -7.76 12.20 -3.80
CA GLY A 183 -8.38 11.00 -4.38
C GLY A 183 -9.05 11.26 -5.72
N ILE A 184 -9.81 12.36 -5.84
CA ILE A 184 -10.47 12.75 -7.11
C ILE A 184 -9.41 13.11 -8.17
N ILE A 185 -8.40 13.91 -7.79
CA ILE A 185 -7.29 14.26 -8.69
C ILE A 185 -6.58 13.00 -9.19
N ALA A 186 -6.30 12.03 -8.32
CA ALA A 186 -5.66 10.78 -8.70
C ALA A 186 -6.48 10.00 -9.74
N VAL A 187 -7.82 9.96 -9.61
CA VAL A 187 -8.68 9.32 -10.62
C VAL A 187 -8.61 10.05 -11.96
N LEU A 188 -8.65 11.40 -11.96
CA LEU A 188 -8.51 12.19 -13.19
C LEU A 188 -7.16 11.95 -13.87
N VAL A 189 -6.07 11.88 -13.11
CA VAL A 189 -4.73 11.56 -13.62
C VAL A 189 -4.66 10.17 -14.23
N ILE A 190 -5.32 9.19 -13.62
CA ILE A 190 -5.42 7.82 -14.16
C ILE A 190 -6.22 7.80 -15.47
N VAL A 191 -7.31 8.56 -15.56
CA VAL A 191 -8.07 8.71 -16.83
C VAL A 191 -7.18 9.34 -17.91
N LEU A 192 -6.44 10.41 -17.60
CA LEU A 192 -5.48 11.00 -18.54
C LEU A 192 -4.40 10.01 -18.98
N THR A 193 -3.89 9.20 -18.04
CA THR A 193 -2.91 8.14 -18.34
C THR A 193 -3.50 7.13 -19.31
N PHE A 194 -4.73 6.68 -19.09
CA PHE A 194 -5.40 5.77 -20.01
C PHE A 194 -5.63 6.39 -21.40
N THR A 195 -6.14 7.62 -21.48
CA THR A 195 -6.32 8.34 -22.74
C THR A 195 -5.00 8.46 -23.51
N SER A 196 -3.89 8.67 -22.82
CA SER A 196 -2.57 8.74 -23.44
C SER A 196 -2.16 7.41 -24.11
N GLN A 197 -2.60 6.26 -23.57
CA GLN A 197 -2.33 4.93 -24.14
C GLN A 197 -3.22 4.60 -25.33
N VAL A 198 -4.43 5.15 -25.39
CA VAL A 198 -5.32 4.97 -26.55
C VAL A 198 -4.65 5.46 -27.84
N SER A 199 -3.87 6.55 -27.76
CA SER A 199 -3.09 7.07 -28.90
C SER A 199 -2.03 6.09 -29.45
N GLU A 200 -1.64 5.06 -28.71
CA GLU A 200 -0.66 4.05 -29.15
C GLU A 200 -1.31 2.88 -29.92
N ALA A 201 -2.61 2.67 -29.73
CA ALA A 201 -3.38 1.66 -30.44
C ALA A 201 -4.11 2.23 -31.67
N PHE A 202 -4.57 3.48 -31.57
CA PHE A 202 -5.35 4.16 -32.61
C PHE A 202 -4.54 5.31 -33.21
N LEU A 203 -3.99 5.11 -34.42
CA LEU A 203 -3.09 6.08 -35.07
C LEU A 203 -3.81 7.35 -35.55
N THR A 204 -5.14 7.33 -35.63
CA THR A 204 -5.98 8.49 -35.97
C THR A 204 -6.37 9.35 -34.76
N PHE A 205 -5.97 8.95 -33.55
CA PHE A 205 -6.34 9.66 -32.34
C PHE A 205 -5.45 10.88 -32.13
N GLY A 206 -5.95 12.08 -32.46
CA GLY A 206 -5.26 13.34 -32.25
C GLY A 206 -4.07 13.58 -33.19
N ASN A 207 -3.34 14.68 -32.97
CA ASN A 207 -2.09 14.97 -33.67
C ASN A 207 -0.87 14.65 -32.78
N ASP A 208 0.31 14.49 -33.40
CA ASP A 208 1.56 14.13 -32.70
C ASP A 208 1.86 15.05 -31.52
N PHE A 209 1.61 16.35 -31.66
CA PHE A 209 1.82 17.32 -30.58
C PHE A 209 0.91 17.04 -29.39
N SER A 210 -0.41 16.92 -29.61
CA SER A 210 -1.39 16.73 -28.54
C SER A 210 -1.18 15.40 -27.82
N ASN A 211 -0.85 14.34 -28.55
CA ASN A 211 -0.58 13.02 -27.98
C ASN A 211 0.67 13.04 -27.09
N ASN A 212 1.76 13.65 -27.57
CA ASN A 212 2.98 13.80 -26.78
C ASN A 212 2.76 14.70 -25.55
N PHE A 213 1.97 15.75 -25.69
CA PHE A 213 1.64 16.67 -24.60
C PHE A 213 0.81 15.98 -23.50
N ILE A 214 -0.25 15.26 -23.87
CA ILE A 214 -1.08 14.48 -22.92
C ILE A 214 -0.22 13.42 -22.21
N LYS A 215 0.70 12.75 -22.93
CA LYS A 215 1.62 11.77 -22.33
C LYS A 215 2.52 12.40 -21.25
N ILE A 216 3.08 13.58 -21.51
CA ILE A 216 3.89 14.29 -20.50
C ILE A 216 3.04 14.67 -19.29
N ILE A 217 1.88 15.29 -19.51
CA ILE A 217 0.99 15.72 -18.43
C ILE A 217 0.59 14.52 -17.56
N ALA A 218 0.16 13.43 -18.19
CA ALA A 218 -0.27 12.23 -17.48
C ALA A 218 0.86 11.64 -16.63
N LYS A 219 2.06 11.44 -17.21
CA LYS A 219 3.20 10.86 -16.47
C LYS A 219 3.69 11.76 -15.34
N THR A 220 3.80 13.06 -15.59
CA THR A 220 4.21 14.04 -14.56
C THR A 220 3.21 14.06 -13.41
N SER A 221 1.92 14.09 -13.73
CA SER A 221 0.87 14.09 -12.72
C SER A 221 0.82 12.77 -11.94
N LEU A 222 1.07 11.63 -12.61
CA LEU A 222 1.12 10.34 -11.95
C LEU A 222 2.30 10.24 -10.97
N ILE A 223 3.46 10.76 -11.35
CA ILE A 223 4.62 10.88 -10.45
C ILE A 223 4.28 11.74 -9.24
N ALA A 224 3.61 12.88 -9.44
CA ALA A 224 3.17 13.73 -8.32
C ALA A 224 2.23 12.96 -7.38
N VAL A 225 1.27 12.19 -7.90
CA VAL A 225 0.40 11.32 -7.09
C VAL A 225 1.21 10.29 -6.30
N PHE A 226 2.24 9.68 -6.89
CA PHE A 226 3.12 8.73 -6.19
C PHE A 226 3.92 9.41 -5.07
N LEU A 227 4.42 10.62 -5.29
CA LEU A 227 5.13 11.39 -4.27
C LEU A 227 4.21 11.76 -3.11
N VAL A 228 2.99 12.21 -3.39
CA VAL A 228 1.99 12.49 -2.34
C VAL A 228 1.66 11.22 -1.56
N LEU A 229 1.49 10.08 -2.23
CA LEU A 229 1.30 8.79 -1.57
C LEU A 229 2.47 8.43 -0.65
N ALA A 230 3.71 8.60 -1.13
CA ALA A 230 4.92 8.36 -0.36
C ALA A 230 4.97 9.25 0.89
N THR A 231 4.66 10.53 0.75
CA THR A 231 4.61 11.48 1.88
C THR A 231 3.58 11.06 2.93
N ILE A 232 2.39 10.61 2.53
CA ILE A 232 1.38 10.14 3.50
C ILE A 232 1.89 8.89 4.23
N TRP A 233 2.62 8.00 3.56
CA TRP A 233 3.24 6.87 4.23
C TRP A 233 4.31 7.29 5.24
N VAL A 234 5.15 8.28 4.91
CA VAL A 234 6.12 8.86 5.85
C VAL A 234 5.40 9.45 7.06
N ILE A 235 4.38 10.27 6.84
CA ILE A 235 3.58 10.89 7.93
C ILE A 235 2.98 9.80 8.81
N ARG A 236 2.42 8.74 8.22
CA ARG A 236 1.84 7.63 8.97
C ARG A 236 2.87 6.87 9.81
N LEU A 237 4.03 6.57 9.24
CA LEU A 237 5.11 5.89 9.98
C LEU A 237 5.66 6.79 11.10
N ALA A 238 5.72 8.10 10.87
CA ALA A 238 6.14 9.08 11.87
C ALA A 238 5.11 9.25 13.00
N SER A 239 3.80 9.12 12.70
CA SER A 239 2.73 9.23 13.70
C SER A 239 2.39 7.91 14.40
N MET A 240 3.00 6.80 13.97
CA MET A 240 2.83 5.52 14.68
C MET A 240 3.34 5.64 16.11
N PRO A 241 2.53 5.26 17.11
CA PRO A 241 2.95 5.27 18.50
C PRO A 241 4.19 4.43 18.74
N LYS A 242 5.17 5.00 19.44
CA LYS A 242 6.34 4.23 19.88
C LYS A 242 5.95 3.39 21.11
N PRO A 243 6.29 2.09 21.16
CA PRO A 243 6.01 1.22 22.30
C PRO A 243 6.37 1.81 23.66
N ASN A 244 7.49 2.53 23.74
CA ASN A 244 8.02 3.11 24.98
C ASN A 244 7.29 4.38 25.43
N GLU A 245 6.59 5.06 24.52
CA GLU A 245 5.84 6.30 24.82
C GLU A 245 4.38 6.00 25.16
N MET A 246 3.91 4.78 24.88
CA MET A 246 2.56 4.36 25.22
C MET A 246 2.48 3.83 26.65
N ALA A 247 1.38 4.12 27.34
CA ALA A 247 1.06 3.51 28.62
C ALA A 247 -0.43 3.16 28.70
N ILE A 248 -0.73 2.09 29.43
CA ILE A 248 -2.09 1.65 29.71
C ILE A 248 -2.21 1.27 31.19
N SER A 249 -3.26 1.78 31.83
CA SER A 249 -3.59 1.47 33.22
C SER A 249 -5.02 0.96 33.30
N PHE A 250 -5.19 -0.27 33.76
CA PHE A 250 -6.50 -0.82 34.10
C PHE A 250 -6.79 -0.44 35.55
N LEU A 251 -7.73 0.48 35.73
CA LEU A 251 -8.03 1.09 37.03
C LEU A 251 -9.09 0.27 37.79
N ASP A 252 -10.10 -0.21 37.08
CA ASP A 252 -11.21 -1.00 37.62
C ASP A 252 -11.92 -1.72 36.47
N TRP A 253 -12.92 -2.56 36.76
CA TRP A 253 -13.83 -3.11 35.77
C TRP A 253 -14.37 -2.01 34.86
N SER A 254 -14.21 -2.21 33.55
CA SER A 254 -14.56 -1.28 32.47
C SER A 254 -13.75 0.02 32.36
N LEU A 255 -12.93 0.37 33.36
CA LEU A 255 -12.15 1.62 33.37
C LEU A 255 -10.68 1.40 32.97
N VAL A 256 -10.27 2.07 31.90
CA VAL A 256 -8.90 2.03 31.37
C VAL A 256 -8.38 3.43 31.14
N LYS A 257 -7.24 3.78 31.73
CA LYS A 257 -6.49 4.99 31.39
C LYS A 257 -5.50 4.67 30.29
N ILE A 258 -5.50 5.45 29.21
CA ILE A 258 -4.61 5.28 28.06
C ILE A 258 -3.81 6.55 27.84
N ASN A 259 -2.52 6.38 27.57
CA ASN A 259 -1.61 7.44 27.12
C ASN A 259 -0.94 7.00 25.81
N ILE A 260 -1.26 7.68 24.71
CA ILE A 260 -0.69 7.50 23.37
C ILE A 260 -0.40 8.91 22.80
N PRO A 261 0.73 9.54 23.17
CA PRO A 261 1.01 10.94 22.85
C PRO A 261 0.99 11.27 21.35
N THR A 262 1.50 10.38 20.49
CA THR A 262 1.57 10.60 19.03
C THR A 262 0.19 10.67 18.36
N LYS A 263 -0.86 10.26 19.09
CA LYS A 263 -2.26 10.29 18.65
C LYS A 263 -3.09 11.34 19.40
N GLY A 264 -2.45 12.21 20.19
CA GLY A 264 -3.13 13.23 20.99
C GLY A 264 -3.85 12.69 22.23
N ILE A 265 -3.75 11.39 22.51
CA ILE A 265 -4.38 10.76 23.68
C ILE A 265 -3.42 10.89 24.86
N VAL A 266 -3.61 11.88 25.72
CA VAL A 266 -2.77 12.09 26.90
C VAL A 266 -3.60 11.87 28.16
N ASP A 267 -3.22 10.85 28.93
CA ASP A 267 -3.82 10.51 30.22
C ASP A 267 -5.36 10.40 30.24
N GLN A 268 -5.95 9.97 29.12
CA GLN A 268 -7.41 9.89 29.00
C GLN A 268 -7.96 8.62 29.65
N VAL A 269 -9.04 8.77 30.40
CA VAL A 269 -9.76 7.64 31.02
C VAL A 269 -10.92 7.25 30.12
N ILE A 270 -10.98 5.96 29.80
CA ILE A 270 -11.97 5.33 28.95
C ILE A 270 -12.84 4.45 29.82
N ASP A 271 -14.14 4.71 29.79
CA ASP A 271 -15.14 3.84 30.38
C ASP A 271 -15.82 3.00 29.29
N PHE A 272 -15.55 1.70 29.30
CA PHE A 272 -16.18 0.74 28.39
C PHE A 272 -17.66 0.46 28.74
N GLY A 273 -18.12 0.79 29.95
CA GLY A 273 -19.48 0.59 30.42
C GLY A 273 -20.01 -0.82 30.13
N SER A 274 -21.09 -0.90 29.34
CA SER A 274 -21.72 -2.17 28.95
C SER A 274 -20.90 -3.02 27.96
N LYS A 275 -19.81 -2.48 27.39
CA LYS A 275 -18.95 -3.14 26.39
C LYS A 275 -17.90 -4.06 27.04
N THR A 276 -18.37 -4.92 27.95
CA THR A 276 -17.53 -5.75 28.83
C THR A 276 -16.66 -6.75 28.07
N THR A 277 -17.12 -7.29 26.93
CA THR A 277 -16.33 -8.23 26.12
C THR A 277 -15.05 -7.59 25.58
N GLN A 278 -15.12 -6.35 25.10
CA GLN A 278 -13.96 -5.66 24.51
C GLN A 278 -12.96 -5.27 25.60
N TYR A 279 -13.46 -4.80 26.74
CA TYR A 279 -12.64 -4.57 27.93
C TYR A 279 -11.91 -5.85 28.36
N LYS A 280 -12.64 -6.97 28.55
CA LYS A 280 -12.06 -8.27 28.93
C LYS A 280 -10.99 -8.73 27.95
N ASN A 281 -11.24 -8.61 26.65
CA ASN A 281 -10.25 -8.98 25.63
C ASN A 281 -9.01 -8.09 25.68
N LEU A 282 -9.17 -6.78 25.88
CA LEU A 282 -8.04 -5.85 26.04
C LEU A 282 -7.23 -6.17 27.31
N LEU A 283 -7.89 -6.48 28.42
CA LEU A 283 -7.25 -6.90 29.67
C LEU A 283 -6.47 -8.20 29.50
N LYS A 284 -7.03 -9.20 28.81
CA LYS A 284 -6.34 -10.45 28.44
C LYS A 284 -5.02 -10.20 27.70
N PHE A 285 -5.04 -9.32 26.70
CA PHE A 285 -3.82 -8.91 25.98
C PHE A 285 -2.80 -8.24 26.91
N ALA A 286 -3.25 -7.38 27.83
CA ALA A 286 -2.39 -6.68 28.76
C ALA A 286 -1.74 -7.63 29.79
N ILE A 287 -2.50 -8.57 30.36
CA ILE A 287 -1.98 -9.55 31.33
C ILE A 287 -0.91 -10.42 30.68
N ARG A 288 -1.18 -11.00 29.49
CA ARG A 288 -0.17 -11.79 28.76
C ARG A 288 1.05 -10.96 28.40
N ARG A 289 0.88 -9.71 27.95
CA ARG A 289 2.01 -8.86 27.61
C ARG A 289 2.85 -8.52 28.84
N LYS A 290 2.23 -8.32 30.00
CA LYS A 290 2.92 -7.91 31.23
C LYS A 290 3.64 -9.06 31.93
N TYR A 291 2.99 -10.22 32.05
CA TYR A 291 3.46 -11.30 32.91
C TYR A 291 3.94 -12.56 32.17
N ALA A 292 3.51 -12.79 30.92
CA ALA A 292 3.96 -13.96 30.17
C ALA A 292 5.34 -13.73 29.51
N GLU A 293 6.01 -14.83 29.16
CA GLU A 293 7.30 -14.80 28.46
C GLU A 293 7.20 -15.29 27.02
N GLY A 294 8.06 -14.75 26.15
CA GLY A 294 8.23 -15.19 24.77
C GLY A 294 6.93 -15.22 23.95
N VAL A 295 6.62 -16.38 23.37
CA VAL A 295 5.45 -16.57 22.49
C VAL A 295 4.12 -16.47 23.26
N SER A 296 4.14 -16.74 24.57
CA SER A 296 2.95 -16.69 25.43
C SER A 296 2.43 -15.28 25.69
N GLN A 297 3.20 -14.25 25.32
CA GLN A 297 2.78 -12.84 25.30
C GLN A 297 1.75 -12.52 24.20
N SER A 298 1.44 -13.49 23.34
CA SER A 298 0.49 -13.34 22.25
C SER A 298 -0.76 -14.18 22.46
N ILE A 299 -1.88 -13.70 21.90
CA ILE A 299 -3.17 -14.39 21.90
C ILE A 299 -3.47 -14.88 20.48
N LEU A 300 -3.90 -16.13 20.37
CA LEU A 300 -4.40 -16.70 19.12
C LEU A 300 -5.83 -16.21 18.83
N VAL A 301 -6.02 -15.58 17.68
CA VAL A 301 -7.28 -14.96 17.26
C VAL A 301 -7.86 -15.69 16.04
N ASN A 302 -8.49 -16.83 16.27
CA ASN A 302 -9.17 -17.65 15.27
C ASN A 302 -10.29 -18.48 15.94
N LEU A 303 -11.06 -19.24 15.15
CA LEU A 303 -12.20 -20.03 15.65
C LEU A 303 -11.86 -21.00 16.81
N GLY A 304 -10.61 -21.47 16.90
CA GLY A 304 -10.12 -22.35 17.97
C GLY A 304 -9.21 -21.64 18.98
N GLY A 305 -9.14 -20.32 18.92
CA GLY A 305 -8.29 -19.50 19.76
C GLY A 305 -9.09 -18.84 20.89
N GLU A 306 -8.38 -18.16 21.76
CA GLU A 306 -8.98 -17.48 22.93
C GLU A 306 -9.93 -16.35 22.52
N ILE A 307 -9.66 -15.72 21.37
CA ILE A 307 -10.55 -14.77 20.73
C ILE A 307 -10.98 -15.34 19.39
N THR A 308 -12.28 -15.64 19.26
CA THR A 308 -12.81 -16.43 18.13
C THR A 308 -12.72 -15.73 16.77
N ASN A 309 -12.62 -14.38 16.75
CA ASN A 309 -12.63 -13.59 15.52
C ASN A 309 -11.82 -12.30 15.64
N GLN A 310 -11.11 -11.94 14.56
CA GLN A 310 -10.42 -10.65 14.42
C GLN A 310 -11.34 -9.44 14.61
N THR A 311 -12.64 -9.58 14.32
CA THR A 311 -13.63 -8.52 14.57
C THR A 311 -13.64 -8.07 16.03
N TYR A 312 -13.38 -8.96 17.00
CA TYR A 312 -13.31 -8.57 18.40
C TYR A 312 -12.10 -7.67 18.71
N VAL A 313 -10.96 -7.91 18.05
CA VAL A 313 -9.78 -7.05 18.16
C VAL A 313 -10.04 -5.69 17.53
N THR A 314 -10.69 -5.67 16.36
CA THR A 314 -11.09 -4.41 15.70
C THR A 314 -12.08 -3.60 16.55
N ARG A 315 -13.06 -4.27 17.19
CA ARG A 315 -14.05 -3.62 18.05
C ARG A 315 -13.47 -2.96 19.30
N ILE A 316 -12.34 -3.44 19.82
CA ILE A 316 -11.64 -2.76 20.92
C ILE A 316 -11.24 -1.35 20.48
N ILE A 317 -10.67 -1.26 19.28
CA ILE A 317 -10.18 -0.01 18.70
C ILE A 317 -11.33 0.92 18.32
N GLU A 318 -12.37 0.38 17.69
CA GLU A 318 -13.60 1.13 17.37
C GLU A 318 -14.21 1.72 18.64
N ASN A 319 -14.33 0.94 19.71
CA ASN A 319 -14.85 1.43 20.98
C ASN A 319 -13.99 2.54 21.58
N ILE A 320 -12.66 2.42 21.58
CA ILE A 320 -11.77 3.47 22.07
C ILE A 320 -11.97 4.75 21.25
N ASN A 321 -11.98 4.64 19.92
CA ASN A 321 -12.19 5.78 19.03
C ASN A 321 -13.55 6.44 19.25
N ASP A 322 -14.62 5.65 19.43
CA ASP A 322 -15.97 6.15 19.64
C ASP A 322 -16.11 6.85 21.00
N ILE A 323 -15.54 6.27 22.07
CA ILE A 323 -15.62 6.83 23.43
C ILE A 323 -14.82 8.14 23.52
N LEU A 324 -13.64 8.17 22.91
CA LEU A 324 -12.76 9.35 22.90
C LEU A 324 -13.07 10.33 21.77
N GLN A 325 -14.06 10.04 20.92
CA GLN A 325 -14.46 10.84 19.76
C GLN A 325 -13.28 11.19 18.83
N LEU A 326 -12.38 10.24 18.60
CA LEU A 326 -11.17 10.45 17.80
C LEU A 326 -11.49 10.51 16.31
N GLU A 327 -11.08 11.58 15.66
CA GLU A 327 -11.30 11.81 14.22
C GLU A 327 -10.00 11.93 13.42
N GLY A 328 -10.10 11.71 12.11
CA GLY A 328 -9.00 11.92 11.17
C GLY A 328 -7.72 11.14 11.51
N ASN A 329 -6.62 11.86 11.76
CA ASN A 329 -5.29 11.29 12.01
C ASN A 329 -5.10 10.80 13.46
N GLU A 330 -5.91 11.29 14.39
CA GLU A 330 -5.89 10.90 15.82
C GLU A 330 -6.59 9.56 16.06
N LYS A 331 -7.44 9.15 15.11
CA LYS A 331 -8.08 7.84 15.11
C LYS A 331 -7.03 6.73 15.24
N LEU A 332 -7.25 5.84 16.20
CA LEU A 332 -6.45 4.64 16.38
C LEU A 332 -6.80 3.61 15.32
N ASP A 333 -5.77 3.08 14.67
CA ASP A 333 -5.82 1.86 13.89
C ASP A 333 -5.49 0.66 14.80
N ARG A 334 -5.91 -0.54 14.40
CA ARG A 334 -5.55 -1.79 15.11
C ARG A 334 -4.05 -1.95 15.35
N ARG A 335 -3.21 -1.46 14.43
CA ARG A 335 -1.75 -1.56 14.49
C ARG A 335 -1.10 -0.56 15.45
N ASP A 336 -1.84 0.48 15.83
CA ASP A 336 -1.36 1.46 16.79
C ASP A 336 -1.26 0.83 18.18
N LEU A 337 -2.19 -0.08 18.51
CA LEU A 337 -2.25 -0.76 19.81
C LEU A 337 -1.80 -2.23 19.79
N PHE A 338 -1.96 -2.94 18.66
CA PHE A 338 -1.66 -4.38 18.55
C PHE A 338 -0.64 -4.68 17.46
N ILE A 339 0.28 -5.61 17.73
CA ILE A 339 1.20 -6.18 16.75
C ILE A 339 0.68 -7.55 16.30
N PHE A 340 0.68 -7.79 14.99
CA PHE A 340 0.42 -9.11 14.42
C PHE A 340 1.74 -9.89 14.28
N ILE A 341 1.84 -11.05 14.93
CA ILE A 341 3.08 -11.85 14.96
C ILE A 341 3.11 -12.91 13.84
N GLY A 342 1.95 -13.27 13.29
CA GLY A 342 1.80 -14.40 12.36
C GLY A 342 0.82 -15.43 12.88
N GLU A 343 0.34 -16.34 12.00
CA GLU A 343 -0.55 -17.45 12.38
C GLU A 343 -1.79 -17.03 13.19
N SER A 344 -2.37 -15.87 12.87
CA SER A 344 -3.51 -15.30 13.60
C SER A 344 -3.20 -14.92 15.05
N ARG A 345 -1.93 -14.77 15.45
CA ARG A 345 -1.52 -14.31 16.77
C ARG A 345 -1.32 -12.80 16.83
N TYR A 346 -1.83 -12.21 17.90
CA TYR A 346 -1.72 -10.78 18.18
C TYR A 346 -1.10 -10.57 19.57
N ARG A 347 -0.36 -9.47 19.74
CA ARG A 347 0.12 -9.01 21.06
C ARG A 347 -0.15 -7.52 21.22
N LEU A 348 -0.21 -7.06 22.46
CA LEU A 348 -0.21 -5.63 22.75
C LEU A 348 1.15 -5.01 22.38
N ARG A 349 1.14 -3.83 21.76
CA ARG A 349 2.35 -3.12 21.32
C ARG A 349 3.09 -2.44 22.48
N ILE A 350 2.38 -2.11 23.55
CA ILE A 350 2.90 -1.43 24.74
C ILE A 350 3.96 -2.33 25.42
N ILE A 351 5.04 -1.71 25.91
CA ILE A 351 6.08 -2.43 26.66
C ILE A 351 5.55 -2.90 28.03
N PRO A 352 5.97 -4.06 28.54
CA PRO A 352 5.46 -4.61 29.81
C PRO A 352 5.50 -3.63 30.98
N GLU A 353 6.55 -2.80 31.04
CA GLU A 353 6.80 -1.83 32.12
C GLU A 353 5.75 -0.71 32.16
N ASN A 354 5.18 -0.37 31.00
CA ASN A 354 4.16 0.68 30.86
C ASN A 354 2.73 0.14 30.94
N ILE A 355 2.57 -1.14 31.29
CA ILE A 355 1.27 -1.76 31.55
C ILE A 355 1.09 -1.81 33.06
N THR A 356 0.02 -1.18 33.54
CA THR A 356 -0.37 -1.19 34.95
C THR A 356 -1.76 -1.76 35.06
N ILE A 357 -1.95 -2.66 36.03
CA ILE A 357 -3.22 -3.36 36.24
C ILE A 357 -3.43 -3.32 37.74
N ASP A 358 -4.60 -2.84 38.17
CA ASP A 358 -4.97 -2.86 39.58
C ASP A 358 -4.94 -4.30 40.13
N LYS A 359 -4.46 -4.45 41.38
CA LYS A 359 -4.25 -5.77 41.98
C LYS A 359 -5.56 -6.47 42.29
N ALA A 360 -6.55 -5.76 42.83
CA ALA A 360 -7.85 -6.35 43.14
C ALA A 360 -8.54 -6.82 41.86
N LEU A 361 -8.50 -5.99 40.81
CA LEU A 361 -8.98 -6.36 39.48
C LEU A 361 -8.29 -7.62 38.93
N LEU A 362 -6.97 -7.72 39.08
CA LEU A 362 -6.20 -8.86 38.57
C LEU A 362 -6.57 -10.17 39.31
N GLU A 363 -6.75 -10.09 40.62
CA GLU A 363 -7.17 -11.22 41.47
C GLU A 363 -8.58 -11.68 41.07
N GLU A 364 -9.55 -10.77 41.04
CA GLU A 364 -10.94 -11.06 40.63
C GLU A 364 -11.01 -11.66 39.21
N PHE A 365 -10.26 -11.09 38.27
CA PHE A 365 -10.23 -11.57 36.90
C PHE A 365 -9.69 -13.00 36.81
N SER A 366 -8.66 -13.33 37.59
CA SER A 366 -7.99 -14.63 37.59
C SER A 366 -8.77 -15.73 38.34
N GLU A 367 -9.65 -15.34 39.26
CA GLU A 367 -10.52 -16.28 39.99
C GLU A 367 -11.77 -16.69 39.20
N THR A 368 -12.11 -15.93 38.16
CA THR A 368 -13.23 -16.26 37.26
C THR A 368 -12.96 -17.62 36.57
N PRO A 369 -13.93 -18.56 36.55
CA PRO A 369 -13.73 -19.92 36.02
C PRO A 369 -13.19 -19.97 34.58
N GLU A 370 -13.59 -19.02 33.75
CA GLU A 370 -13.20 -18.88 32.34
C GLU A 370 -11.75 -18.41 32.15
N ASN A 371 -11.12 -17.85 33.19
CA ASN A 371 -9.80 -17.21 33.11
C ASN A 371 -8.74 -17.90 34.00
N LYS A 372 -8.99 -19.12 34.48
CA LYS A 372 -8.06 -19.84 35.38
C LYS A 372 -6.65 -19.97 34.80
N GLU A 373 -6.51 -20.03 33.48
CA GLU A 373 -5.21 -20.05 32.80
C GLU A 373 -4.35 -18.81 33.10
N TYR A 374 -4.96 -17.65 33.36
CA TYR A 374 -4.25 -16.41 33.69
C TYR A 374 -3.66 -16.43 35.10
N LYS A 375 -4.24 -17.20 36.02
CA LYS A 375 -3.67 -17.38 37.37
C LYS A 375 -2.28 -18.01 37.33
N ALA A 376 -2.02 -18.88 36.36
CA ALA A 376 -0.72 -19.50 36.16
C ALA A 376 0.28 -18.59 35.43
N ILE A 377 -0.19 -17.50 34.81
CA ILE A 377 0.65 -16.52 34.11
C ILE A 377 1.06 -15.39 35.06
N CYS A 378 0.21 -15.05 36.03
CA CYS A 378 0.46 -13.97 37.00
C CYS A 378 1.34 -14.38 38.19
N ASN A 379 1.50 -15.68 38.44
CA ASN A 379 2.36 -16.27 39.48
C ASN A 379 3.66 -16.75 38.86
#